data_AF-A0A2V5LVT0-F1
#
_entry.id   AF-A0A2V5LVT0-F1
#
_cell.length_a   1.000
_cell.length_b   1.000
_cell.length_c   1.000
_cell.angle_alpha   90.00
_cell.angle_beta   90.00
_cell.angle_gamma   90.00
#
_symmetry.space_group_name_H-M   'P 1'
#
loop_
_entity.id
_entity.type
_entity.pdbx_description
1 polymer ?
#
loop_
_entity_poly.entity_id
_entity_poly.type
_entity_poly.pdbx_seq_one_letter_code
_entity_poly.pdbx_strand_id
1 'polypeptide(L)'
;MKWLFVLFLALAIFGGAAWFFYNTFVKQEIEVKKEQRGEVTPPPAPDIGLPEFQAAAQLRQEGKLTETRDALVAFIQKYPSGKHLDEARDVLGEVNVDILLSRHPSPEKTEYVVKSGDVLAKISRKLKTTPALIMRMNNMSSTMLHIGEHLLVSHPDFAILIQRKANLVVLLNHGAFFKQYHV
;
A
#
# COMPACT_ATOMS: atom_id res chain seq x y z
N MET A 1 -1.67 24.81 53.94
CA MET A 1 -1.27 24.06 52.72
C MET A 1 -1.31 22.54 52.86
N LYS A 2 -1.04 21.93 54.04
CA LYS A 2 -1.00 20.46 54.20
C LYS A 2 -2.34 19.72 53.99
N TRP A 3 -3.47 20.32 54.38
CA TRP A 3 -4.80 19.72 54.22
C TRP A 3 -5.28 19.64 52.76
N LEU A 4 -4.81 20.56 51.90
CA LEU A 4 -5.17 20.55 50.48
C LEU A 4 -4.58 19.32 49.76
N PHE A 5 -3.36 18.90 50.16
CA PHE A 5 -2.71 17.70 49.65
C PHE A 5 -3.42 16.41 50.08
N VAL A 6 -3.91 16.35 51.32
CA VAL A 6 -4.67 15.19 51.83
C VAL A 6 -6.01 15.07 51.08
N LEU A 7 -6.67 16.19 50.78
CA LEU A 7 -7.92 16.21 50.04
C LEU A 7 -7.72 15.76 48.58
N PHE A 8 -6.63 16.19 47.93
CA PHE A 8 -6.26 15.71 46.59
C PHE A 8 -5.94 14.21 46.56
N LEU A 9 -5.18 13.73 47.54
CA LEU A 9 -4.83 12.31 47.64
C LEU A 9 -6.08 11.45 47.85
N ALA A 10 -7.00 11.90 48.72
CA ALA A 10 -8.28 11.22 48.91
C ALA A 10 -9.08 11.18 47.61
N LEU A 11 -9.19 12.30 46.88
CA LEU A 11 -9.95 12.36 45.64
C LEU A 11 -9.34 11.49 44.53
N ALA A 12 -8.01 11.35 44.48
CA ALA A 12 -7.33 10.43 43.58
C ALA A 12 -7.58 8.96 43.93
N ILE A 13 -7.55 8.60 45.22
CA ILE A 13 -7.79 7.22 45.67
C ILE A 13 -9.26 6.84 45.48
N PHE A 14 -10.20 7.66 45.96
CA PHE A 14 -11.63 7.39 45.82
C PHE A 14 -12.10 7.50 44.37
N GLY A 15 -11.59 8.48 43.62
CA GLY A 15 -11.87 8.63 42.19
C GLY A 15 -11.31 7.47 41.36
N GLY A 16 -10.07 7.05 41.65
CA GLY A 16 -9.46 5.89 41.01
C GLY A 16 -10.19 4.59 41.33
N ALA A 17 -10.60 4.37 42.59
CA ALA A 17 -11.37 3.21 43.00
C ALA A 17 -12.77 3.19 42.36
N ALA A 18 -13.45 4.34 42.31
CA ALA A 18 -14.75 4.48 41.64
C ALA A 18 -14.64 4.23 40.13
N TRP A 19 -13.60 4.78 39.49
CA TRP A 19 -13.33 4.55 38.06
C TRP A 19 -13.03 3.07 37.78
N PHE A 20 -12.19 2.45 38.60
CA PHE A 20 -11.87 1.02 38.49
C PHE A 20 -13.12 0.16 38.66
N PHE A 21 -13.93 0.40 39.70
CA PHE A 21 -15.17 -0.32 39.96
C PHE A 21 -16.20 -0.16 38.84
N TYR A 22 -16.35 1.07 38.32
CA TYR A 22 -17.22 1.34 37.18
C TYR A 22 -16.77 0.56 35.94
N ASN A 23 -15.46 0.54 35.66
CA ASN A 23 -14.92 -0.09 34.46
C ASN A 23 -14.89 -1.63 34.55
N THR A 24 -14.62 -2.21 35.72
CA THR A 24 -14.58 -3.67 35.88
C THR A 24 -15.96 -4.30 36.07
N PHE A 25 -16.82 -3.74 36.91
CA PHE A 25 -18.07 -4.40 37.29
C PHE A 25 -19.30 -3.79 36.61
N VAL A 26 -19.45 -2.46 36.68
CA VAL A 26 -20.67 -1.78 36.20
C VAL A 26 -20.77 -1.81 34.68
N LYS A 27 -19.67 -1.58 33.96
CA LYS A 27 -19.63 -1.61 32.50
C LYS A 27 -20.03 -2.98 31.93
N GLN A 28 -19.53 -4.06 32.53
CA GLN A 28 -19.89 -5.43 32.15
C GLN A 28 -21.38 -5.71 32.37
N GLU A 29 -21.96 -5.32 33.51
CA GLU A 29 -23.39 -5.50 33.76
C GLU A 29 -24.27 -4.70 32.80
N ILE A 30 -23.85 -3.49 32.41
CA ILE A 30 -24.57 -2.67 31.43
C ILE A 30 -24.54 -3.34 30.05
N GLU A 31 -23.41 -3.89 29.63
CA GLU A 31 -23.27 -4.63 28.37
C GLU A 31 -24.14 -5.90 28.38
N VAL A 32 -24.11 -6.69 29.46
CA VAL A 32 -24.96 -7.89 29.63
C VAL A 32 -26.45 -7.54 29.68
N LYS A 33 -26.84 -6.43 30.34
CA LYS A 33 -28.25 -5.98 30.35
C LYS A 33 -28.71 -5.45 29.00
N LYS A 34 -27.83 -4.83 28.20
CA LYS A 34 -28.11 -4.43 26.81
C LYS A 34 -28.31 -5.65 25.93
N GLU A 35 -27.46 -6.67 26.08
CA GLU A 35 -27.61 -7.97 25.42
C GLU A 35 -28.92 -8.67 25.80
N GLN A 36 -29.27 -8.73 27.09
CA GLN A 36 -30.52 -9.31 27.60
C GLN A 36 -31.78 -8.54 27.20
N ARG A 37 -31.68 -7.21 27.04
CA ARG A 37 -32.77 -6.34 26.58
C ARG A 37 -33.05 -6.48 25.08
N GLY A 38 -32.24 -7.25 24.35
CA GLY A 38 -32.38 -7.39 22.90
C GLY A 38 -31.91 -6.15 22.14
N GLU A 39 -31.16 -5.25 22.78
CA GLU A 39 -30.39 -4.20 22.09
C GLU A 39 -29.16 -4.86 21.45
N VAL A 40 -29.40 -5.79 20.52
CA VAL A 40 -28.35 -6.44 19.74
C VAL A 40 -27.81 -5.36 18.82
N THR A 41 -26.62 -4.84 19.11
CA THR A 41 -25.86 -4.12 18.08
C THR A 41 -25.76 -5.07 16.90
N PRO A 42 -26.29 -4.72 15.70
CA PRO A 42 -26.26 -5.63 14.58
C PRO A 42 -24.82 -6.12 14.41
N PRO A 43 -24.61 -7.43 14.21
CA PRO A 43 -23.26 -7.96 14.04
C PRO A 43 -22.57 -7.13 12.94
N PRO A 44 -21.29 -6.73 13.14
CA PRO A 44 -20.58 -5.97 12.14
C PRO A 44 -20.69 -6.72 10.81
N ALA A 45 -21.13 -6.03 9.76
CA ALA A 45 -21.34 -6.65 8.46
C ALA A 45 -20.06 -7.40 8.05
N PRO A 46 -20.16 -8.66 7.57
CA PRO A 46 -18.99 -9.42 7.13
C PRO A 46 -18.20 -8.65 6.09
N ASP A 47 -16.87 -8.61 6.22
CA ASP A 47 -16.02 -7.97 5.22
C ASP A 47 -15.88 -8.88 4.00
N ILE A 48 -16.73 -8.63 3.00
CA ILE A 48 -16.85 -9.45 1.79
C ILE A 48 -15.54 -9.42 0.97
N GLY A 49 -14.77 -8.34 1.03
CA GLY A 49 -13.54 -8.18 0.25
C GLY A 49 -12.30 -8.80 0.92
N LEU A 50 -12.34 -9.01 2.24
CA LEU A 50 -11.18 -9.45 3.01
C LEU A 50 -10.52 -10.75 2.49
N PRO A 51 -11.26 -11.84 2.14
CA PRO A 51 -10.64 -13.07 1.65
C PRO A 51 -9.89 -12.86 0.32
N GLU A 52 -10.44 -12.06 -0.59
CA GLU A 52 -9.82 -11.77 -1.88
C GLU A 52 -8.56 -10.91 -1.71
N PHE A 53 -8.60 -9.92 -0.81
CA PHE A 53 -7.43 -9.12 -0.47
C PHE A 53 -6.33 -9.96 0.18
N GLN A 54 -6.68 -10.88 1.08
CA GLN A 54 -5.74 -11.82 1.69
C GLN A 54 -5.12 -12.77 0.66
N ALA A 55 -5.90 -13.24 -0.32
CA ALA A 55 -5.38 -14.06 -1.41
C ALA A 55 -4.34 -13.30 -2.25
N ALA A 56 -4.59 -12.01 -2.57
CA ALA A 56 -3.60 -11.17 -3.24
C ALA A 56 -2.32 -11.01 -2.40
N ALA A 57 -2.45 -10.88 -1.07
CA ALA A 57 -1.29 -10.82 -0.18
C ALA A 57 -0.48 -12.13 -0.16
N GLN A 58 -1.13 -13.29 -0.27
CA GLN A 58 -0.46 -14.59 -0.38
C GLN A 58 0.33 -14.70 -1.70
N LEU A 59 -0.27 -14.32 -2.84
CA LEU A 59 0.43 -14.29 -4.13
C LEU A 59 1.70 -13.44 -4.08
N ARG A 60 1.66 -12.32 -3.35
CA ARG A 60 2.82 -11.46 -3.14
C ARG A 60 3.91 -12.17 -2.34
N GLN A 61 3.54 -12.88 -1.28
CA GLN A 61 4.48 -13.65 -0.46
C GLN A 61 5.14 -14.78 -1.26
N GLU A 62 4.42 -15.36 -2.21
CA GLU A 62 4.94 -16.36 -3.16
C GLU A 62 5.84 -15.75 -4.25
N GLY A 63 5.99 -14.42 -4.31
CA GLY A 63 6.78 -13.71 -5.32
C GLY A 63 6.10 -13.59 -6.69
N LYS A 64 4.81 -13.92 -6.79
CA LYS A 64 4.05 -13.87 -8.05
C LYS A 64 3.53 -12.46 -8.32
N LEU A 65 4.44 -11.56 -8.70
CA LEU A 65 4.16 -10.13 -8.84
C LEU A 65 3.06 -9.81 -9.88
N THR A 66 3.05 -10.49 -11.02
CA THR A 66 2.03 -10.26 -12.08
C THR A 66 0.64 -10.66 -11.58
N GLU A 67 0.51 -11.85 -11.02
CA GLU A 67 -0.77 -12.35 -10.49
C GLU A 67 -1.25 -11.48 -9.32
N THR A 68 -0.33 -11.04 -8.46
CA THR A 68 -0.62 -10.10 -7.38
C THR A 68 -1.18 -8.79 -7.92
N ARG A 69 -0.51 -8.19 -8.92
CA ARG A 69 -0.94 -6.95 -9.55
C ARG A 69 -2.34 -7.09 -10.15
N ASP A 70 -2.56 -8.16 -10.91
CA ASP A 70 -3.82 -8.39 -11.61
C ASP A 70 -4.96 -8.64 -10.61
N ALA A 71 -4.71 -9.40 -9.53
CA ALA A 71 -5.66 -9.62 -8.44
C ALA A 71 -6.02 -8.31 -7.72
N LEU A 72 -5.05 -7.44 -7.44
CA LEU A 72 -5.30 -6.14 -6.80
C LEU A 72 -6.09 -5.20 -7.71
N VAL A 73 -5.79 -5.18 -9.01
CA VAL A 73 -6.58 -4.40 -9.99
C VAL A 73 -8.02 -4.90 -10.02
N ALA A 74 -8.23 -6.21 -10.08
CA ALA A 74 -9.56 -6.81 -10.04
C ALA A 74 -10.30 -6.48 -8.74
N PHE A 75 -9.62 -6.56 -7.60
CA PHE A 75 -10.16 -6.20 -6.29
C PHE A 75 -10.63 -4.74 -6.24
N ILE A 76 -9.81 -3.80 -6.69
CA ILE A 76 -10.13 -2.36 -6.71
C ILE A 76 -11.34 -2.08 -7.62
N GLN A 77 -11.43 -2.75 -8.77
CA GLN A 77 -12.57 -2.61 -9.69
C GLN A 77 -13.86 -3.18 -9.11
N LYS A 78 -13.77 -4.33 -8.42
CA LYS A 78 -14.91 -5.03 -7.84
C LYS A 78 -15.45 -4.35 -6.59
N TYR A 79 -14.59 -3.75 -5.77
CA TYR A 79 -14.93 -3.13 -4.49
C TYR A 79 -14.54 -1.64 -4.43
N PRO A 80 -15.17 -0.76 -5.25
CA PRO A 80 -14.80 0.66 -5.35
C PRO A 80 -15.10 1.49 -4.09
N SER A 81 -15.82 0.93 -3.12
CA SER A 81 -16.09 1.51 -1.80
C SER A 81 -15.86 0.50 -0.68
N GLY A 82 -15.00 -0.50 -0.95
CA GLY A 82 -14.62 -1.50 0.04
C GLY A 82 -13.71 -0.92 1.13
N LYS A 83 -13.74 -1.54 2.31
CA LYS A 83 -12.95 -1.10 3.47
C LYS A 83 -11.44 -1.15 3.23
N HIS A 84 -10.97 -2.11 2.43
CA HIS A 84 -9.56 -2.32 2.10
C HIS A 84 -9.12 -1.65 0.79
N LEU A 85 -9.91 -0.72 0.25
CA LEU A 85 -9.60 -0.08 -1.04
C LEU A 85 -8.26 0.67 -1.02
N ASP A 86 -8.02 1.47 0.02
CA ASP A 86 -6.81 2.29 0.10
C ASP A 86 -5.58 1.42 0.36
N GLU A 87 -5.70 0.41 1.23
CA GLU A 87 -4.66 -0.60 1.45
C GLU A 87 -4.33 -1.34 0.15
N ALA A 88 -5.34 -1.73 -0.64
CA ALA A 88 -5.13 -2.39 -1.92
C ALA A 88 -4.43 -1.49 -2.94
N ARG A 89 -4.74 -0.18 -2.98
CA ARG A 89 -4.04 0.80 -3.82
C ARG A 89 -2.59 0.99 -3.40
N ASP A 90 -2.33 1.06 -2.10
CA ASP A 90 -0.97 1.19 -1.56
C ASP A 90 -0.13 -0.05 -1.93
N VAL A 91 -0.67 -1.26 -1.71
CA VAL A 91 0.00 -2.51 -2.07
C VAL A 91 0.21 -2.61 -3.58
N LEU A 92 -0.79 -2.26 -4.39
CA LEU A 92 -0.67 -2.22 -5.85
C LEU A 92 0.45 -1.25 -6.28
N GLY A 93 0.55 -0.11 -5.61
CA GLY A 93 1.63 0.86 -5.81
C GLY A 93 3.02 0.28 -5.57
N GLU A 94 3.20 -0.48 -4.49
CA GLU A 94 4.46 -1.17 -4.23
C GLU A 94 4.78 -2.22 -5.28
N VAL A 95 3.80 -3.05 -5.65
CA VAL A 95 3.99 -4.09 -6.69
C VAL A 95 4.35 -3.48 -8.04
N ASN A 96 3.72 -2.37 -8.42
CA ASN A 96 4.06 -1.64 -9.64
C ASN A 96 5.51 -1.13 -9.63
N VAL A 97 5.99 -0.64 -8.48
CA VAL A 97 7.38 -0.21 -8.31
C VAL A 97 8.33 -1.40 -8.39
N ASP A 98 8.02 -2.51 -7.72
CA ASP A 98 8.82 -3.73 -7.74
C ASP A 98 8.97 -4.27 -9.16
N ILE A 99 7.88 -4.31 -9.95
CA ILE A 99 7.91 -4.70 -11.36
C ILE A 99 8.74 -3.71 -12.18
N LEU A 100 8.51 -2.41 -12.02
CA LEU A 100 9.22 -1.38 -12.81
C LEU A 100 10.73 -1.43 -12.58
N LEU A 101 11.17 -1.57 -11.33
CA LEU A 101 12.58 -1.46 -10.93
C LEU A 101 13.32 -2.80 -10.91
N SER A 102 12.70 -3.90 -11.33
CA SER A 102 13.34 -5.22 -11.41
C SER A 102 13.41 -5.74 -12.85
N ARG A 103 14.10 -6.87 -13.03
CA ARG A 103 14.13 -7.63 -14.29
C ARG A 103 12.86 -8.45 -14.53
N HIS A 104 11.77 -8.15 -13.81
CA HIS A 104 10.49 -8.82 -14.01
C HIS A 104 9.87 -8.43 -15.36
N PRO A 105 9.52 -9.38 -16.24
CA PRO A 105 8.84 -9.09 -17.49
C PRO A 105 7.48 -8.47 -17.25
N SER A 106 7.14 -7.43 -18.02
CA SER A 106 5.84 -6.79 -17.94
C SER A 106 5.46 -6.19 -19.30
N PRO A 107 4.16 -5.98 -19.59
CA PRO A 107 3.72 -5.40 -20.87
C PRO A 107 4.30 -4.01 -21.16
N GLU A 108 4.69 -3.28 -20.11
CA GLU A 108 5.27 -1.93 -20.16
C GLU A 108 6.80 -1.94 -20.37
N LYS A 109 7.40 -3.13 -20.51
CA LYS A 109 8.82 -3.33 -20.78
C LYS A 109 9.02 -3.95 -22.16
N THR A 110 10.06 -3.50 -22.84
CA THR A 110 10.51 -4.05 -24.12
C THR A 110 11.92 -4.60 -23.95
N GLU A 111 12.19 -5.76 -24.54
CA GLU A 111 13.53 -6.33 -24.59
C GLU A 111 14.36 -5.66 -25.70
N TYR A 112 15.60 -5.30 -25.36
CA TYR A 112 16.55 -4.66 -26.25
C TYR A 112 17.86 -5.45 -26.27
N VAL A 113 18.26 -5.89 -27.46
CA VAL A 113 19.56 -6.54 -27.67
C VAL A 113 20.61 -5.49 -28.04
N VAL A 114 21.65 -5.37 -27.23
CA VAL A 114 22.74 -4.41 -27.42
C VAL A 114 23.49 -4.69 -28.71
N LYS A 115 23.72 -3.64 -29.51
CA LYS A 115 24.44 -3.70 -30.79
C LYS A 115 25.79 -3.01 -30.71
N SER A 116 26.66 -3.29 -31.69
CA SER A 116 27.96 -2.62 -31.80
C SER A 116 27.79 -1.09 -31.88
N GLY A 117 28.55 -0.37 -31.06
CA GLY A 117 28.50 1.09 -30.96
C GLY A 117 27.33 1.65 -30.13
N ASP A 118 26.59 0.80 -29.42
CA ASP A 118 25.61 1.27 -28.45
C ASP A 118 26.27 1.74 -27.14
N VAL A 119 25.69 2.79 -26.58
CA VAL A 119 25.97 3.28 -25.22
C VAL A 119 24.64 3.57 -24.54
N LEU A 120 24.56 3.44 -23.21
CA LEU A 120 23.30 3.64 -22.47
C LEU A 120 22.63 4.98 -22.77
N ALA A 121 23.41 6.05 -22.95
CA ALA A 121 22.88 7.37 -23.32
C ALA A 121 22.19 7.38 -24.69
N LYS A 122 22.68 6.60 -25.66
CA LYS A 122 22.10 6.49 -27.00
C LYS A 122 20.85 5.61 -26.97
N ILE A 123 20.90 4.48 -26.27
CA ILE A 123 19.75 3.57 -26.09
C ILE A 123 18.61 4.29 -25.37
N SER A 124 18.89 4.94 -24.24
CA SER A 124 17.90 5.64 -23.44
C SER A 124 17.19 6.76 -24.21
N ARG A 125 17.92 7.59 -24.97
CA ARG A 125 17.30 8.60 -25.84
C ARG A 125 16.40 7.99 -26.91
N LYS A 126 16.85 6.91 -27.57
CA LYS A 126 16.09 6.22 -28.61
C LYS A 126 14.78 5.63 -28.05
N LEU A 127 14.84 5.08 -26.85
CA LEU A 127 13.71 4.43 -26.17
C LEU A 127 12.98 5.36 -25.19
N LYS A 128 13.25 6.67 -25.25
CA LYS A 128 12.62 7.71 -24.42
C LYS A 128 12.63 7.40 -22.91
N THR A 129 13.72 6.85 -22.41
CA THR A 129 13.92 6.51 -21.00
C THR A 129 15.17 7.20 -20.46
N THR A 130 15.64 6.81 -19.27
CA THR A 130 16.89 7.32 -18.69
C THR A 130 17.93 6.19 -18.55
N PRO A 131 19.24 6.50 -18.66
CA PRO A 131 20.29 5.52 -18.38
C PRO A 131 20.16 4.89 -16.99
N ALA A 132 19.84 5.70 -15.98
CA ALA A 132 19.67 5.25 -14.60
C ALA A 132 18.51 4.26 -14.44
N LEU A 133 17.38 4.48 -15.12
CA LEU A 133 16.24 3.55 -15.08
C LEU A 133 16.57 2.23 -15.77
N ILE A 134 17.25 2.25 -16.93
CA ILE A 134 17.75 1.04 -17.59
C ILE A 134 18.66 0.27 -16.63
N MET A 135 19.65 0.94 -16.03
CA MET A 135 20.58 0.31 -15.11
C MET A 135 19.88 -0.32 -13.92
N ARG A 136 19.00 0.43 -13.26
CA ARG A 136 18.30 -0.03 -12.07
C ARG A 136 17.43 -1.26 -12.37
N MET A 137 16.63 -1.23 -13.44
CA MET A 137 15.78 -2.38 -13.77
C MET A 137 16.56 -3.61 -14.24
N ASN A 138 17.77 -3.43 -14.76
CA ASN A 138 18.62 -4.53 -15.22
C ASN A 138 19.64 -5.00 -14.18
N ASN A 139 19.57 -4.48 -12.94
CA ASN A 139 20.52 -4.75 -11.86
C ASN A 139 21.98 -4.41 -12.23
N MET A 140 22.17 -3.38 -13.04
CA MET A 140 23.50 -2.96 -13.50
C MET A 140 24.14 -1.99 -12.51
N SER A 141 25.39 -2.24 -12.15
CA SER A 141 26.21 -1.34 -11.31
C SER A 141 27.11 -0.40 -12.14
N SER A 142 27.23 -0.65 -13.45
CA SER A 142 28.09 0.08 -14.38
C SER A 142 27.36 0.40 -15.68
N THR A 143 27.88 1.39 -16.41
CA THR A 143 27.36 1.78 -17.73
C THR A 143 27.97 1.00 -18.89
N MET A 144 28.89 0.07 -18.61
CA MET A 144 29.52 -0.79 -19.62
C MET A 144 28.50 -1.76 -20.20
N LEU A 145 28.44 -1.86 -21.53
CA LEU A 145 27.52 -2.72 -22.26
C LEU A 145 28.30 -3.77 -23.05
N HIS A 146 27.76 -4.99 -23.12
CA HIS A 146 28.32 -6.05 -23.96
C HIS A 146 27.44 -6.25 -25.20
N ILE A 147 28.05 -6.42 -26.36
CA ILE A 147 27.32 -6.70 -27.60
C ILE A 147 26.56 -8.03 -27.43
N GLY A 148 25.28 -8.05 -27.79
CA GLY A 148 24.39 -9.19 -27.59
C GLY A 148 23.74 -9.25 -26.20
N GLU A 149 24.05 -8.32 -25.29
CA GLU A 149 23.41 -8.25 -23.98
C GLU A 149 21.91 -7.92 -24.11
N HIS A 150 21.08 -8.64 -23.35
CA HIS A 150 19.64 -8.45 -23.29
C HIS A 150 19.29 -7.50 -22.15
N LEU A 151 18.75 -6.34 -22.50
CA LEU A 151 18.27 -5.32 -21.57
C LEU A 151 16.76 -5.25 -21.60
N LEU A 152 16.13 -5.22 -20.43
CA LEU A 152 14.75 -4.77 -20.31
C LEU A 152 14.73 -3.24 -20.27
N VAL A 153 13.83 -2.63 -21.01
CA VAL A 153 13.70 -1.18 -21.07
C VAL A 153 12.23 -0.79 -20.97
N SER A 154 11.93 0.20 -20.14
CA SER A 154 10.59 0.77 -20.02
C SER A 154 10.61 2.26 -20.33
N HIS A 155 9.50 2.75 -20.91
CA HIS A 155 9.22 4.15 -21.18
C HIS A 155 8.00 4.59 -20.34
N PRO A 156 8.21 4.89 -19.04
CA PRO A 156 7.14 5.44 -18.23
C PRO A 156 6.80 6.88 -18.67
N ASP A 157 5.51 7.20 -18.68
CA ASP A 157 4.99 8.55 -18.89
C ASP A 157 4.22 8.96 -17.64
N PHE A 158 4.96 9.51 -16.68
CA PHE A 158 4.44 9.78 -15.35
C PHE A 158 3.71 11.13 -15.29
N ALA A 159 2.49 11.11 -14.74
CA ALA A 159 1.73 12.30 -14.38
C ALA A 159 1.39 12.29 -12.89
N ILE A 160 1.36 13.45 -12.26
CA ILE A 160 1.06 13.59 -10.83
C ILE A 160 -0.30 14.28 -10.67
N LEU A 161 -1.18 13.68 -9.87
CA LEU A 161 -2.44 14.28 -9.43
C LEU A 161 -2.38 14.57 -7.94
N ILE A 162 -2.68 15.81 -7.54
CA ILE A 162 -2.66 16.23 -6.14
C ILE A 162 -4.09 16.41 -5.65
N GLN A 163 -4.51 15.58 -4.70
CA GLN A 163 -5.84 15.59 -4.10
C GLN A 163 -5.80 16.20 -2.70
N ARG A 164 -5.93 17.53 -2.63
CA ARG A 164 -5.82 18.29 -1.37
C ARG A 164 -6.84 17.91 -0.29
N LYS A 165 -8.07 17.55 -0.66
CA LYS A 165 -9.12 17.17 0.32
C LYS A 165 -8.86 15.80 0.94
N ALA A 166 -8.23 14.91 0.18
CA ALA A 166 -7.92 13.56 0.60
C ALA A 166 -6.50 13.44 1.17
N ASN A 167 -5.68 14.50 1.12
CA ASN A 167 -4.27 14.47 1.47
C ASN A 167 -3.48 13.39 0.71
N LEU A 168 -3.78 13.25 -0.59
CA LEU A 168 -3.18 12.24 -1.46
C LEU A 168 -2.43 12.86 -2.64
N VAL A 169 -1.29 12.27 -2.98
CA VAL A 169 -0.59 12.47 -4.25
C VAL A 169 -0.64 11.15 -5.01
N VAL A 170 -1.31 11.15 -6.16
CA VAL A 170 -1.45 9.98 -7.03
C VAL A 170 -0.51 10.12 -8.21
N LEU A 171 0.37 9.15 -8.36
CA LEU A 171 1.24 8.97 -9.51
C LEU A 171 0.52 8.09 -10.53
N LEU A 172 0.38 8.59 -11.76
CA LEU A 172 -0.16 7.88 -12.89
C LEU A 172 0.96 7.53 -13.87
N ASN A 173 0.85 6.41 -14.58
CA ASN A 173 1.73 6.04 -15.70
C ASN A 173 0.85 5.78 -16.94
N HIS A 174 1.06 6.53 -18.02
CA HIS A 174 0.19 6.49 -19.21
C HIS A 174 -1.30 6.67 -18.86
N GLY A 175 -1.59 7.53 -17.88
CA GLY A 175 -2.95 7.81 -17.38
C GLY A 175 -3.54 6.74 -16.45
N ALA A 176 -2.91 5.57 -16.31
CA ALA A 176 -3.33 4.53 -15.38
C ALA A 176 -2.74 4.75 -13.98
N PHE A 177 -3.43 4.32 -12.93
CA PHE A 177 -2.90 4.36 -11.56
C PHE A 177 -1.57 3.60 -11.47
N PHE A 178 -0.54 4.27 -10.93
CA PHE A 178 0.76 3.65 -10.69
C PHE A 178 1.05 3.50 -9.21
N LYS A 179 0.98 4.57 -8.42
CA LYS A 179 1.22 4.56 -6.96
C LYS A 179 0.54 5.76 -6.32
N GLN A 180 0.25 5.71 -5.02
CA GLN A 180 -0.19 6.87 -4.26
C GLN A 180 0.70 7.11 -3.04
N TYR A 181 0.66 8.33 -2.54
CA TYR A 181 1.35 8.78 -1.34
C TYR A 181 0.37 9.58 -0.48
N HIS A 182 0.35 9.29 0.81
CA HIS A 182 -0.37 10.06 1.82
C HIS A 182 0.54 11.19 2.31
N VAL A 183 0.01 12.42 2.37
CA VAL A 183 0.81 13.66 2.58
C VAL A 183 0.30 14.50 3.75
#